data_AF-A0A3B9BQJ6-F1
#
_entry.id   AF-A0A3B9BQJ6-F1
#
_cell.length_a   1.000
_cell.length_b   1.000
_cell.length_c   1.000
_cell.angle_alpha   90.00
_cell.angle_beta   90.00
_cell.angle_gamma   90.00
#
_symmetry.space_group_name_H-M   'P 1'
#
loop_
_entity.id
_entity.type
_entity.pdbx_description
1 polymer ?
#
loop_
_entity_poly.entity_id
_entity_poly.type
_entity_poly.pdbx_seq_one_letter_code
_entity_poly.pdbx_strand_id
1 'polypeptide(L)'
;MTYTKYFWVFGICALLSGCVPTEPAKNVKDVSSQNTATIFPPKIVKTSPGGLEIRYAQVSIGFDAGCKPSGAFSQKLNKCYKLPENVKSLALAHCAKYSKEAVFLGNKSNLLRMTVSKFRCA
;
A
#
# COMPACT_ATOMS: atom_id res chain seq x y z
N MET A 1 51.22 -11.21 33.09
CA MET A 1 51.85 -10.08 32.38
C MET A 1 52.35 -10.64 31.06
N THR A 2 51.91 -10.19 29.89
CA THR A 2 51.92 -8.79 29.45
C THR A 2 50.82 -8.57 28.41
N TYR A 3 50.03 -7.52 28.62
CA TYR A 3 49.04 -6.99 27.68
C TYR A 3 49.72 -6.23 26.55
N THR A 4 48.98 -6.07 25.44
CA THR A 4 49.10 -4.99 24.44
C THR A 4 49.90 -5.32 23.19
N LYS A 5 49.17 -5.51 22.08
CA LYS A 5 49.32 -4.76 20.80
C LYS A 5 48.65 -5.54 19.67
N TYR A 6 47.33 -5.44 19.51
CA TYR A 6 46.66 -5.53 18.20
C TYR A 6 45.39 -4.68 18.27
N PHE A 7 45.63 -3.37 18.37
CA PHE A 7 44.65 -2.36 18.06
C PHE A 7 44.51 -2.34 16.52
N TRP A 8 43.29 -2.16 16.03
CA TRP A 8 43.00 -1.69 14.67
C TRP A 8 43.11 -2.69 13.52
N VAL A 9 42.04 -3.46 13.29
CA VAL A 9 41.60 -3.79 11.92
C VAL A 9 40.08 -3.61 11.86
N PHE A 10 39.67 -2.57 11.14
CA PHE A 10 38.49 -2.45 10.29
C PHE A 10 37.22 -3.20 10.77
N GLY A 11 36.20 -2.53 11.28
CA GLY A 11 35.60 -1.35 10.67
C GLY A 11 34.61 -1.77 9.59
N ILE A 12 33.32 -1.57 9.90
CA ILE A 12 32.24 -1.30 8.95
C ILE A 12 31.81 -2.50 8.09
N CYS A 13 31.01 -3.39 8.68
CA CYS A 13 30.07 -4.24 7.93
C CYS A 13 28.65 -4.24 8.54
N ALA A 14 28.38 -3.39 9.53
CA ALA A 14 27.05 -3.16 10.06
C ALA A 14 26.45 -1.92 9.38
N LEU A 15 25.20 -2.03 8.95
CA LEU A 15 24.34 -0.94 8.46
C LEU A 15 24.39 -0.62 6.95
N LEU A 16 24.34 -1.65 6.10
CA LEU A 16 23.54 -1.54 4.87
C LEU A 16 22.19 -2.21 5.08
N SER A 17 21.46 -1.76 6.11
CA SER A 17 19.99 -1.86 6.07
C SER A 17 19.55 -0.92 4.96
N GLY A 18 19.54 -1.40 3.73
CA GLY A 18 18.94 -0.70 2.62
C GLY A 18 17.54 -0.31 3.05
N CYS A 19 17.30 0.99 3.24
CA CYS A 19 15.96 1.52 3.31
C CYS A 19 15.34 1.22 1.94
N VAL A 20 14.65 0.08 1.86
CA VAL A 20 13.74 -0.20 0.75
C VAL A 20 12.84 1.03 0.66
N PRO A 21 12.76 1.71 -0.50
CA PRO A 21 11.92 2.88 -0.63
C PRO A 21 10.51 2.47 -0.28
N THR A 22 10.06 2.89 0.90
CA THR A 22 8.65 2.82 1.26
C THR A 22 8.01 3.90 0.42
N GLU A 23 7.43 3.51 -0.72
CA GLU A 23 6.74 4.42 -1.62
C GLU A 23 5.84 5.35 -0.79
N PRO A 24 5.81 6.66 -1.06
CA PRO A 24 5.05 7.60 -0.26
C PRO A 24 3.56 7.23 -0.26
N ALA A 25 2.85 7.58 0.81
CA ALA A 25 1.40 7.39 0.84
C ALA A 25 0.76 8.27 -0.25
N LYS A 26 -0.12 7.69 -1.09
CA LYS A 26 -0.76 8.43 -2.19
C LYS A 26 -2.12 8.94 -1.75
N ASN A 27 -2.47 10.18 -2.09
CA ASN A 27 -3.85 10.63 -1.97
C ASN A 27 -4.72 9.78 -2.92
N VAL A 28 -5.91 9.36 -2.47
CA VAL A 28 -6.80 8.50 -3.27
C VAL A 28 -7.18 9.15 -4.60
N LYS A 29 -7.23 10.49 -4.66
CA LYS A 29 -7.54 11.24 -5.89
C LYS A 29 -6.47 11.03 -6.98
N ASP A 30 -5.22 10.83 -6.58
CA ASP A 30 -4.07 10.78 -7.50
C ASP A 30 -3.78 9.37 -8.03
N VAL A 31 -4.35 8.33 -7.43
CA VAL A 31 -4.17 6.94 -7.88
C VAL A 31 -4.94 6.74 -9.18
N SER A 32 -4.38 6.13 -10.22
CA SER A 32 -5.15 5.93 -11.47
C SER A 32 -6.32 4.94 -11.32
N SER A 33 -7.41 5.17 -12.06
CA SER A 33 -8.52 4.22 -12.26
C SER A 33 -8.61 3.69 -13.70
N GLN A 34 -7.63 4.00 -14.55
CA GLN A 34 -7.69 3.64 -15.96
C GLN A 34 -7.53 2.13 -16.17
N ASN A 35 -8.36 1.54 -17.04
CA ASN A 35 -8.32 0.13 -17.41
C ASN A 35 -8.40 -0.82 -16.19
N THR A 36 -9.20 -0.42 -15.20
CA THR A 36 -9.50 -1.25 -14.05
C THR A 36 -10.99 -1.20 -13.71
N ALA A 37 -11.55 -2.33 -13.32
CA ALA A 37 -12.93 -2.44 -12.87
C ALA A 37 -13.06 -3.51 -11.79
N THR A 38 -14.11 -3.41 -10.97
CA THR A 38 -14.50 -4.49 -10.07
C THR A 38 -15.38 -5.51 -10.82
N ILE A 39 -15.16 -6.79 -10.59
CA ILE A 39 -16.02 -7.88 -11.12
C ILE A 39 -17.34 -7.92 -10.37
N PHE A 40 -17.30 -7.71 -9.05
CA PHE A 40 -18.45 -7.69 -8.16
C PHE A 40 -18.44 -6.42 -7.31
N PRO A 41 -19.58 -5.97 -6.77
CA PRO A 41 -19.63 -4.83 -5.88
C PRO A 41 -18.62 -4.95 -4.73
N PRO A 42 -17.84 -3.90 -4.44
CA PRO A 42 -16.87 -3.91 -3.36
C PRO A 42 -17.56 -4.00 -1.99
N LYS A 43 -16.94 -4.72 -1.05
CA LYS A 43 -17.44 -4.89 0.31
C LYS A 43 -16.50 -4.22 1.31
N ILE A 44 -17.04 -3.35 2.16
CA ILE A 44 -16.31 -2.81 3.30
C ILE A 44 -16.14 -3.94 4.33
N VAL A 45 -14.89 -4.27 4.67
CA VAL A 45 -14.57 -5.36 5.61
C VAL A 45 -14.08 -4.84 6.96
N LYS A 46 -13.54 -3.63 7.02
CA LYS A 46 -13.24 -2.91 8.26
C LYS A 46 -13.50 -1.43 8.06
N THR A 47 -13.97 -0.79 9.12
CA THR A 47 -14.23 0.65 9.14
C THR A 47 -13.91 1.21 10.51
N SER A 48 -13.32 2.40 10.54
CA SER A 48 -13.09 3.19 11.74
C SER A 48 -13.06 4.68 11.37
N PRO A 49 -13.13 5.60 12.35
CA PRO A 49 -12.96 7.03 12.08
C PRO A 49 -11.59 7.38 11.46
N GLY A 50 -10.59 6.50 11.65
CA GLY A 50 -9.23 6.69 11.13
C GLY A 50 -8.98 6.06 9.75
N GLY A 51 -9.92 5.28 9.20
CA GLY A 51 -9.72 4.63 7.90
C GLY A 51 -10.70 3.51 7.60
N LEU A 52 -10.46 2.80 6.50
CA LEU A 52 -11.30 1.70 6.05
C LEU A 52 -10.51 0.64 5.26
N GLU A 53 -11.02 -0.58 5.24
CA GLU A 53 -10.55 -1.66 4.36
C GLU A 53 -11.69 -2.11 3.47
N ILE A 54 -11.45 -2.15 2.16
CA ILE A 54 -12.42 -2.57 1.15
C ILE A 54 -11.90 -3.82 0.45
N ARG A 55 -12.71 -4.87 0.42
CA ARG A 55 -12.43 -6.12 -0.29
C ARG A 55 -13.24 -6.20 -1.58
N TYR A 56 -12.59 -6.57 -2.68
CA TYR A 56 -13.24 -6.68 -3.99
C TYR A 56 -12.47 -7.59 -4.93
N ALA A 57 -13.18 -8.13 -5.92
CA ALA A 57 -12.57 -8.80 -7.06
C ALA A 57 -12.37 -7.77 -8.17
N GLN A 58 -11.18 -7.76 -8.78
CA GLN A 58 -10.76 -6.73 -9.74
C GLN A 58 -10.19 -7.35 -11.00
N VAL A 59 -10.47 -6.70 -12.14
CA VAL A 59 -9.67 -6.83 -13.35
C VAL A 59 -8.90 -5.52 -13.52
N SER A 60 -7.59 -5.59 -13.71
CA SER A 60 -6.73 -4.41 -13.91
C SER A 60 -5.66 -4.73 -14.94
N ILE A 61 -5.50 -3.84 -15.93
CA ILE A 61 -4.42 -3.93 -16.91
C ILE A 61 -3.28 -3.01 -16.45
N GLY A 62 -2.16 -3.63 -16.09
CA GLY A 62 -0.95 -2.96 -15.62
C GLY A 62 -1.09 -2.37 -14.21
N PHE A 63 -0.08 -1.57 -13.85
CA PHE A 63 0.04 -0.89 -12.56
C PHE A 63 -0.12 0.63 -12.74
N ASP A 64 -0.29 1.34 -11.63
CA ASP A 64 -0.28 2.79 -11.59
C ASP A 64 1.07 3.35 -12.04
N ALA A 65 1.07 4.54 -12.64
CA ALA A 65 2.27 5.10 -13.27
C ALA A 65 3.39 5.38 -12.24
N GLY A 66 4.64 5.24 -12.69
CA GLY A 66 5.83 5.55 -11.88
C GLY A 66 6.09 4.58 -10.73
N CYS A 67 5.54 3.36 -10.79
CA CYS A 67 5.55 2.43 -9.66
C CYS A 67 6.16 1.08 -10.03
N LYS A 68 6.99 0.50 -9.13
CA LYS A 68 7.60 -0.82 -9.32
C LYS A 68 6.84 -1.87 -8.49
N PRO A 69 6.01 -2.72 -9.10
CA PRO A 69 5.16 -3.64 -8.36
C PRO A 69 5.98 -4.71 -7.64
N SER A 70 5.63 -5.01 -6.39
CA SER A 70 6.22 -6.09 -5.58
C SER A 70 5.60 -7.47 -5.87
N GLY A 71 5.13 -7.71 -7.10
CA GLY A 71 4.40 -8.91 -7.52
C GLY A 71 2.88 -8.81 -7.37
N ALA A 72 2.14 -9.59 -8.18
CA ALA A 72 0.69 -9.51 -8.35
C ALA A 72 -0.14 -10.15 -7.21
N PHE A 73 0.49 -10.92 -6.31
CA PHE A 73 -0.22 -11.69 -5.26
C PHE A 73 0.44 -11.58 -3.89
N SER A 74 0.95 -10.40 -3.56
CA SER A 74 1.58 -10.17 -2.25
C SER A 74 0.53 -10.00 -1.15
N GLN A 75 0.80 -10.57 0.02
CA GLN A 75 0.10 -10.24 1.26
C GLN A 75 0.55 -8.90 1.84
N LYS A 76 1.68 -8.36 1.35
CA LYS A 76 2.18 -7.03 1.71
C LYS A 76 1.40 -5.96 0.93
N LEU A 77 1.17 -4.82 1.57
CA LEU A 77 0.56 -3.66 0.92
C LEU A 77 1.45 -3.15 -0.22
N ASN A 78 0.85 -3.02 -1.39
CA ASN A 78 1.49 -2.52 -2.60
C ASN A 78 0.70 -1.30 -3.11
N LYS A 79 1.39 -0.17 -3.26
CA LYS A 79 0.80 1.13 -3.62
C LYS A 79 0.77 1.36 -5.14
N CYS A 80 1.30 0.43 -5.93
CA CYS A 80 1.29 0.45 -7.39
C CYS A 80 -0.01 -0.02 -8.01
N TYR A 81 -0.98 -0.46 -7.22
CA TYR A 81 -2.26 -0.87 -7.78
C TYR A 81 -3.11 0.33 -8.15
N LYS A 82 -3.75 0.22 -9.32
CA LYS A 82 -4.85 1.10 -9.70
C LYS A 82 -6.08 0.81 -8.84
N LEU A 83 -6.89 1.84 -8.61
CA LEU A 83 -8.13 1.73 -7.85
C LEU A 83 -9.33 1.84 -8.80
N PRO A 84 -10.26 0.86 -8.80
CA PRO A 84 -11.54 1.03 -9.47
C PRO A 84 -12.30 2.25 -8.91
N GLU A 85 -13.05 2.95 -9.77
CA GLU A 85 -13.76 4.19 -9.40
C GLU A 85 -14.74 4.00 -8.23
N ASN A 86 -15.47 2.89 -8.18
CA ASN A 86 -16.38 2.59 -7.09
C ASN A 86 -15.67 2.39 -5.74
N VAL A 87 -14.46 1.81 -5.75
CA VAL A 87 -13.62 1.66 -4.55
C VAL A 87 -13.09 3.02 -4.10
N LYS A 88 -12.62 3.86 -5.02
CA LYS A 88 -12.20 5.24 -4.72
C LYS A 88 -13.32 6.06 -4.08
N SER A 89 -14.49 6.02 -4.71
CA SER A 89 -15.66 6.77 -4.25
C SER A 89 -16.04 6.39 -2.82
N LEU A 90 -16.04 5.09 -2.50
CA LEU A 90 -16.27 4.62 -1.12
C LEU A 90 -15.24 5.16 -0.12
N ALA A 91 -13.97 5.18 -0.48
CA ALA A 91 -12.91 5.69 0.39
C ALA A 91 -13.02 7.21 0.61
N LEU A 92 -13.25 7.98 -0.46
CA LEU A 92 -13.46 9.42 -0.39
C LEU A 92 -14.70 9.77 0.43
N ALA A 93 -15.83 9.11 0.16
CA ALA A 93 -17.07 9.34 0.88
C ALA A 93 -16.94 9.02 2.38
N HIS A 94 -16.21 7.97 2.75
CA HIS A 94 -15.98 7.63 4.16
C HIS A 94 -15.14 8.69 4.88
N CYS A 95 -14.00 9.10 4.32
CA CYS A 95 -13.14 10.09 4.98
C CYS A 95 -13.75 11.50 4.99
N ALA A 96 -14.55 11.85 3.97
CA ALA A 96 -15.29 13.11 3.93
C ALA A 96 -16.28 13.27 5.10
N LYS A 97 -16.88 12.17 5.61
CA LYS A 97 -17.73 12.20 6.82
C LYS A 97 -17.01 12.73 8.06
N TYR A 98 -15.68 12.65 8.07
CA TYR A 98 -14.83 13.10 9.17
C TYR A 98 -14.01 14.34 8.78
N SER A 99 -14.34 15.00 7.67
CA SER A 99 -13.60 16.16 7.13
C SER A 99 -12.10 15.87 6.93
N LYS A 100 -11.76 14.65 6.52
CA LYS A 100 -10.38 14.20 6.27
C LYS A 100 -10.19 13.75 4.83
N GLU A 101 -8.96 13.79 4.35
CA GLU A 101 -8.61 13.26 3.05
C GLU A 101 -8.41 11.74 3.11
N ALA A 102 -8.77 11.07 2.02
CA ALA A 102 -8.53 9.64 1.90
C ALA A 102 -7.12 9.40 1.34
N VAL A 103 -6.31 8.65 2.10
CA VAL A 103 -4.95 8.26 1.74
C VAL A 103 -4.92 6.75 1.47
N PHE A 104 -4.44 6.38 0.30
CA PHE A 104 -4.27 4.99 -0.12
C PHE A 104 -2.98 4.41 0.46
N LEU A 105 -3.12 3.34 1.25
CA LEU A 105 -1.99 2.65 1.88
C LEU A 105 -1.50 1.46 1.07
N GLY A 106 -2.28 1.02 0.08
CA GLY A 106 -1.94 -0.06 -0.83
C GLY A 106 -2.97 -1.19 -0.85
N ASN A 107 -2.74 -2.14 -1.76
CA ASN A 107 -3.50 -3.37 -1.91
C ASN A 107 -2.71 -4.56 -1.39
N LYS A 108 -3.42 -5.52 -0.81
CA LYS A 108 -2.92 -6.87 -0.54
C LYS A 108 -3.88 -7.90 -1.09
N SER A 109 -3.40 -9.11 -1.33
CA SER A 109 -4.27 -10.26 -1.61
C SER A 109 -4.68 -10.97 -0.33
N ASN A 110 -5.94 -11.38 -0.22
CA ASN A 110 -6.38 -12.30 0.83
C ASN A 110 -6.21 -13.77 0.38
N LEU A 111 -6.61 -14.72 1.24
CA LEU A 111 -6.52 -16.16 0.96
C LEU A 111 -7.31 -16.58 -0.30
N LEU A 112 -8.40 -15.88 -0.61
CA LEU A 112 -9.24 -16.12 -1.81
C LEU A 112 -8.72 -15.39 -3.05
N ARG A 113 -7.49 -14.85 -3.02
CA ARG A 113 -6.90 -14.04 -4.10
C ARG A 113 -7.74 -12.82 -4.49
N MET A 114 -8.58 -12.33 -3.58
CA MET A 114 -9.27 -11.05 -3.74
C MET A 114 -8.38 -9.91 -3.29
N THR A 115 -8.56 -8.76 -3.92
CA THR A 115 -7.92 -7.51 -3.53
C THR A 115 -8.54 -6.99 -2.24
N VAL A 116 -7.67 -6.57 -1.31
CA VAL A 116 -8.04 -5.81 -0.13
C VAL A 116 -7.25 -4.51 -0.15
N SER A 117 -7.94 -3.40 -0.44
CA SER A 117 -7.38 -2.05 -0.34
C SER A 117 -7.49 -1.55 1.08
N LYS A 118 -6.42 -0.92 1.56
CA LYS A 118 -6.40 -0.24 2.85
C LYS A 118 -6.28 1.26 2.67
N PHE A 119 -7.09 1.99 3.42
CA PHE A 119 -7.16 3.44 3.39
C PHE A 119 -7.02 4.01 4.80
N ARG A 120 -6.45 5.20 4.89
CA ARG A 120 -6.38 6.03 6.10
C ARG A 120 -7.05 7.37 5.82
N CYS A 121 -7.80 7.87 6.79
CA CYS A 121 -8.32 9.23 6.74
C CYS A 121 -7.31 10.15 7.45
N ALA A 122 -6.73 11.10 6.72
CA ALA A 122 -5.66 11.98 7.16
C ALA A 122 -6.01 13.44 6.94
#